data_AF-A0A951ZJH2-F1
#
_entry.id   AF-A0A951ZJH2-F1
#
_cell.length_a   1.000
_cell.length_b   1.000
_cell.length_c   1.000
_cell.angle_alpha   90.00
_cell.angle_beta   90.00
_cell.angle_gamma   90.00
#
_symmetry.space_group_name_H-M   'P 1'
#
loop_
_entity.id
_entity.type
_entity.pdbx_description
1 polymer ?
#
loop_
_entity_poly.entity_id
_entity_poly.type
_entity_poly.pdbx_seq_one_letter_code
_entity_poly.pdbx_strand_id
1 'polypeptide(L)'
;MKRFLFSLLAFASISIYAQDITNPNLILGEWIPKEGKSHVKIEKIGNKYFGKVIWLKEPLDKETGKPPLDKKNPDESMRNQPIMGLRIMKDFVYIGE
;
A
#
# COMPACT_ATOMS: atom_id res chain seq x y z
N MET A 1 5.12 31.36 56.57
CA MET A 1 5.46 29.96 56.88
C MET A 1 4.97 29.08 55.74
N LYS A 2 5.90 28.35 55.10
CA LYS A 2 5.73 26.96 54.62
C LYS A 2 4.44 26.69 53.80
N ARG A 3 4.45 26.62 52.47
CA ARG A 3 5.13 25.59 51.67
C ARG A 3 4.85 25.91 50.18
N PHE A 4 5.82 26.39 49.42
CA PHE A 4 6.49 25.61 48.37
C PHE A 4 6.06 24.13 48.26
N LEU A 5 5.94 23.66 47.02
CA LEU A 5 5.52 22.33 46.55
C LEU A 5 4.02 22.11 46.45
N PHE A 6 3.46 22.39 45.27
CA PHE A 6 2.72 21.36 44.52
C PHE A 6 3.00 21.52 43.02
N SER A 7 4.29 21.52 42.66
CA SER A 7 4.71 21.00 41.35
C SER A 7 4.51 19.48 41.39
N LEU A 8 3.26 19.01 41.33
CA LEU A 8 2.98 17.59 41.11
C LEU A 8 2.82 17.39 39.61
N LEU A 9 3.98 17.35 38.94
CA LEU A 9 4.33 16.41 37.89
C LEU A 9 3.16 15.54 37.39
N ALA A 10 2.29 16.09 36.53
CA ALA A 10 1.46 15.28 35.66
C ALA A 10 2.34 14.82 34.49
N PHE A 11 3.34 13.98 34.79
CA PHE A 11 4.02 13.17 33.79
C PHE A 11 2.99 12.11 33.36
N ALA A 12 2.06 12.52 32.49
CA ALA A 12 1.23 11.59 31.76
C ALA A 12 2.20 10.63 31.06
N SER A 13 2.23 9.39 31.52
CA SER A 13 3.06 8.34 30.96
C SER A 13 2.56 8.07 29.54
N ILE A 14 3.13 8.80 28.57
CA ILE A 14 2.91 8.52 27.16
C ILE A 14 3.53 7.14 26.96
N SER A 15 2.68 6.11 26.93
CA SER A 15 3.10 4.76 26.61
C SER A 15 3.48 4.77 25.13
N ILE A 16 4.77 4.85 24.85
CA ILE A 16 5.30 4.70 23.50
C ILE A 16 5.24 3.20 23.20
N TYR A 17 4.17 2.76 22.56
CA TYR A 17 4.09 1.41 22.02
C TYR A 17 5.04 1.32 20.81
N ALA A 18 6.01 0.41 20.85
CA ALA A 18 6.78 0.06 19.67
C ALA A 18 5.85 -0.56 18.63
N GLN A 19 6.04 -0.22 17.35
CA GLN A 19 5.31 -0.88 16.27
C GLN A 19 5.76 -2.33 16.22
N ASP A 20 4.80 -3.26 16.23
CA ASP A 20 5.07 -4.68 16.07
C ASP A 20 5.58 -4.93 14.63
N ILE A 21 6.91 -4.99 14.48
CA ILE A 21 7.58 -5.27 13.21
C ILE A 21 7.33 -6.70 12.71
N THR A 22 6.78 -7.58 13.55
CA THR A 22 6.44 -8.96 13.18
C THR A 22 5.05 -9.09 12.58
N ASN A 23 4.26 -8.01 12.58
CA ASN A 23 2.91 -8.02 12.03
C ASN A 23 2.96 -8.17 10.49
N PRO A 24 2.43 -9.28 9.92
CA PRO A 24 2.47 -9.52 8.48
C PRO A 24 1.63 -8.52 7.67
N ASN A 25 0.75 -7.76 8.34
CA ASN A 25 -0.09 -6.76 7.70
C ASN A 25 0.60 -5.40 7.51
N LEU A 26 1.88 -5.26 7.88
CA LEU A 26 2.64 -4.03 7.61
C LEU A 26 2.76 -3.70 6.11
N ILE A 27 2.58 -4.68 5.23
CA ILE A 27 2.56 -4.48 3.78
C ILE A 27 1.26 -3.84 3.26
N LEU A 28 0.19 -3.81 4.07
CA LEU A 28 -1.09 -3.24 3.65
C LEU A 28 -0.99 -1.72 3.49
N GLY A 29 -1.63 -1.18 2.45
CA GLY A 29 -1.65 0.26 2.20
C GLY A 29 -1.41 0.61 0.73
N GLU A 30 -1.11 1.87 0.48
CA GLU A 30 -0.83 2.39 -0.85
C GLU A 30 0.67 2.58 -1.04
N TRP A 31 1.19 2.05 -2.14
CA TRP A 31 2.60 2.03 -2.46
C TRP A 31 2.84 2.72 -3.78
N ILE A 32 3.92 3.50 -3.82
CA ILE A 32 4.41 4.16 -5.03
C ILE A 32 5.72 3.45 -5.43
N PRO A 33 5.77 2.75 -6.57
CA PRO A 33 7.01 2.18 -7.09
C PRO A 33 8.04 3.27 -7.33
N LYS A 34 9.32 2.90 -7.36
CA LYS A 34 10.43 3.84 -7.53
C LYS A 34 10.27 4.78 -8.73
N GLU A 35 9.70 4.31 -9.84
CA GLU A 35 9.50 5.13 -11.04
C GLU A 35 8.36 6.15 -10.88
N GLY A 36 7.49 6.02 -9.86
CA GLY A 36 6.41 6.96 -9.57
C GLY A 36 5.34 7.08 -10.67
N LYS A 37 5.21 6.06 -11.52
CA LYS A 37 4.26 6.07 -12.65
C LYS A 37 2.87 5.55 -12.31
N SER A 38 2.73 4.89 -11.16
CA SER A 38 1.48 4.29 -10.70
C SER A 38 1.43 4.23 -9.19
N HIS A 39 0.24 4.11 -8.60
CA HIS A 39 0.07 3.73 -7.20
C HIS A 39 -0.59 2.35 -7.14
N VAL A 40 -0.13 1.52 -6.20
CA VAL A 40 -0.61 0.16 -5.98
C VAL A 40 -1.16 0.06 -4.57
N LYS A 41 -2.44 -0.30 -4.45
CA LYS A 41 -3.04 -0.62 -3.15
C LYS A 41 -2.86 -2.11 -2.87
N ILE A 42 -2.21 -2.42 -1.74
CA ILE A 42 -2.06 -3.77 -1.24
C ILE A 42 -3.15 -4.03 -0.20
N GLU A 43 -3.95 -5.07 -0.45
CA GLU A 43 -5.07 -5.49 0.38
C GLU A 43 -4.97 -6.98 0.70
N LYS A 44 -5.51 -7.38 1.87
CA LYS A 44 -5.63 -8.78 2.26
C LYS A 44 -6.99 -9.32 1.83
N ILE A 45 -7.02 -10.46 1.16
CA ILE A 45 -8.24 -11.21 0.84
C ILE A 45 -8.06 -12.64 1.37
N GLY A 46 -8.84 -12.98 2.40
CA GLY A 46 -8.61 -14.20 3.17
C GLY A 46 -7.23 -14.19 3.82
N ASN A 47 -6.41 -15.21 3.52
CA ASN A 47 -5.05 -15.34 4.05
C ASN A 47 -3.96 -14.89 3.08
N LYS A 48 -4.33 -14.26 1.96
CA LYS A 48 -3.37 -13.85 0.92
C LYS A 48 -3.40 -12.34 0.71
N TYR A 49 -2.31 -11.81 0.19
CA TYR A 49 -2.12 -10.41 -0.14
C TYR A 49 -2.18 -10.20 -1.65
N PHE A 50 -2.74 -9.06 -2.05
CA PHE A 50 -2.93 -8.71 -3.44
C PHE A 50 -2.73 -7.23 -3.66
N GLY A 51 -2.18 -6.88 -4.82
CA GLY A 51 -1.86 -5.50 -5.20
C GLY A 51 -2.65 -5.08 -6.43
N LYS A 52 -3.43 -4.01 -6.32
CA LYS A 52 -4.22 -3.43 -7.40
C LYS A 52 -3.70 -2.05 -7.79
N VAL A 53 -3.57 -1.77 -9.08
CA VAL A 53 -3.31 -0.41 -9.55
C VAL A 53 -4.53 0.48 -9.26
N ILE A 54 -4.33 1.57 -8.52
CA ILE A 54 -5.40 2.51 -8.14
C ILE A 54 -5.21 3.91 -8.71
N TRP A 55 -4.02 4.22 -9.22
CA TRP A 55 -3.71 5.49 -9.85
C TRP A 55 -2.61 5.32 -10.90
N LEU A 56 -2.65 6.15 -11.94
CA LEU A 56 -1.67 6.20 -13.03
C LEU A 56 -1.30 7.66 -13.29
N LYS A 57 0.00 7.93 -13.45
CA LYS A 57 0.50 9.24 -13.84
C LYS A 57 0.00 9.67 -15.21
N GLU A 58 -0.07 8.72 -16.13
CA GLU A 58 -0.65 8.89 -17.46
C GLU A 58 -1.91 8.00 -17.54
N PRO A 59 -3.10 8.53 -17.18
CA PRO A 59 -4.33 7.74 -17.11
C PRO A 59 -4.92 7.46 -18.50
N LEU A 60 -4.44 8.15 -19.54
CA LEU A 60 -4.81 7.96 -20.94
C LEU A 60 -3.55 7.70 -21.76
N ASP A 61 -3.64 6.73 -22.66
CA ASP A 61 -2.63 6.43 -23.67
C ASP A 61 -2.58 7.59 -24.69
N LYS A 62 -1.38 8.12 -24.95
CA LYS A 62 -1.17 9.34 -25.74
C LYS A 62 -1.53 9.17 -27.22
N GLU A 63 -1.47 7.96 -27.74
CA GLU A 63 -1.76 7.67 -29.16
C GLU A 63 -3.26 7.50 -29.37
N THR A 64 -3.94 6.85 -28.43
CA THR A 64 -5.35 6.44 -28.58
C THR A 64 -6.34 7.32 -27.84
N GLY A 65 -5.90 8.11 -26.85
CA GLY A 65 -6.76 8.90 -25.97
C GLY A 65 -7.63 8.06 -25.04
N LYS A 66 -7.38 6.74 -24.94
CA LYS A 66 -8.15 5.78 -24.15
C LYS A 66 -7.35 5.30 -22.94
N PRO A 67 -7.98 4.66 -21.93
CA PRO A 67 -7.24 4.05 -20.83
C PRO A 67 -6.14 3.10 -21.34
N PRO A 68 -4.92 3.15 -20.79
CA PRO A 68 -3.84 2.27 -21.22
C PRO A 68 -4.19 0.81 -20.90
N LEU A 69 -3.89 -0.07 -21.86
CA LEU A 69 -4.14 -1.51 -21.78
C LEU A 69 -2.85 -2.27 -21.49
N ASP A 70 -2.97 -3.50 -21.00
CA ASP A 70 -1.85 -4.42 -20.72
C ASP A 70 -1.26 -5.04 -22.00
N LYS A 71 -0.91 -4.20 -22.98
CA LYS A 71 -0.45 -4.61 -24.33
C LYS A 71 0.73 -5.58 -24.33
N LYS A 72 1.50 -5.65 -23.23
CA LYS A 72 2.70 -6.49 -23.06
C LYS A 72 2.46 -7.77 -22.27
N ASN A 73 1.21 -8.11 -21.95
CA ASN A 73 0.92 -9.37 -21.28
C ASN A 73 1.38 -10.56 -22.16
N PRO A 74 2.12 -11.55 -21.60
CA PRO A 74 2.51 -12.74 -22.34
C PRO A 74 1.30 -13.56 -22.81
N ASP A 75 0.20 -13.55 -22.05
CA ASP A 75 -1.09 -14.11 -22.47
C ASP A 75 -1.82 -13.11 -23.36
N GLU A 76 -2.05 -13.49 -24.62
CA GLU A 76 -2.69 -12.60 -25.61
C GLU A 76 -4.12 -12.23 -25.23
N SER A 77 -4.84 -13.14 -24.58
CA SER A 77 -6.23 -12.90 -24.15
C SER A 77 -6.34 -11.80 -23.09
N MET A 78 -5.23 -11.55 -22.39
CA MET A 78 -5.13 -10.58 -21.30
C MET A 78 -4.67 -9.20 -21.80
N ARG A 79 -4.19 -9.06 -23.04
CA ARG A 79 -3.61 -7.79 -23.53
C ARG A 79 -4.60 -6.62 -23.65
N ASN A 80 -5.90 -6.91 -23.67
CA ASN A 80 -6.97 -5.92 -23.79
C ASN A 80 -7.48 -5.39 -22.44
N GLN A 81 -6.89 -5.82 -21.32
CA GLN A 81 -7.30 -5.38 -19.99
C GLN A 81 -6.76 -3.98 -19.69
N PRO A 82 -7.59 -3.05 -19.16
CA PRO A 82 -7.09 -1.78 -18.66
C PRO A 82 -6.08 -1.97 -17.52
N ILE A 83 -5.02 -1.17 -17.51
CA ILE A 83 -4.02 -1.19 -16.43
C ILE A 83 -4.62 -0.67 -15.13
N MET A 84 -5.47 0.36 -15.21
CA MET A 84 -6.20 0.86 -14.04
C MET A 84 -7.10 -0.23 -13.46
N GLY A 85 -6.96 -0.51 -12.17
CA GLY A 85 -7.71 -1.58 -11.51
C GLY A 85 -7.13 -2.99 -11.71
N LEU A 86 -6.08 -3.14 -12.51
CA LEU A 86 -5.45 -4.45 -12.73
C LEU A 86 -4.75 -4.93 -11.44
N ARG A 87 -4.91 -6.22 -11.16
CA ARG A 87 -4.29 -6.89 -10.02
C ARG A 87 -2.94 -7.46 -10.44
N ILE A 88 -1.86 -6.75 -10.10
CA ILE A 88 -0.50 -7.06 -10.54
C ILE A 88 0.28 -7.91 -9.52
N MET A 89 -0.14 -7.92 -8.25
CA MET A 89 0.35 -8.87 -7.24
C MET A 89 -0.79 -9.82 -6.89
N LYS A 90 -0.54 -11.12 -7.02
CA LYS A 90 -1.54 -12.17 -6.80
C LYS A 90 -1.03 -13.25 -5.86
N ASP A 91 -1.87 -13.64 -4.91
CA ASP A 91 -1.67 -14.81 -4.06
C ASP A 91 -0.42 -14.79 -3.17
N PHE A 92 0.05 -13.60 -2.78
CA PHE A 92 1.20 -13.48 -1.90
C PHE A 92 0.86 -14.02 -0.51
N VAL A 93 1.76 -14.82 0.07
CA VAL A 93 1.63 -15.38 1.41
C VAL A 93 2.80 -14.89 2.23
N TYR A 94 2.53 -14.41 3.44
CA TYR A 94 3.57 -14.10 4.39
C TYR A 94 4.12 -15.40 4.98
N ILE A 95 5.43 -15.62 4.83
CA ILE A 95 6.11 -16.83 5.30
C ILE A 95 6.89 -16.63 6.60
N GLY A 96 7.09 -15.39 7.05
CA GLY A 96 7.97 -15.08 8.19
C GLY A 96 9.45 -15.40 7.92
N GLU A 97 10.28 -15.26 8.96
CA GLU A 97 11.57 -15.96 9.07
C GLU A 97 11.37 -17.30 9.77
#